data_AF-Q6MN12-F1
#
_entry.id   AF-Q6MN12-F1
#
_cell.length_a   1.000
_cell.length_b   1.000
_cell.length_c   1.000
_cell.angle_alpha   90.00
_cell.angle_beta   90.00
_cell.angle_gamma   90.00
#
_symmetry.space_group_name_H-M   'P 1'
#
loop_
_entity.id
_entity.type
_entity.pdbx_description
1 polymer ?
#
loop_
_entity_poly.entity_id
_entity_poly.type
_entity_poly.pdbx_seq_one_letter_code
_entity_poly.pdbx_strand_id
1 'polypeptide(L)'
;MKPAALELISIQSSESLKLRSPMVDPATEVATRMLAQVMDYRRVPHAGDLCGNSECQTCASFHLPKIISAVRRNEPVTFVLPAFPGKSPNPEKVLGALPDYAEQLALQFLGNLGQQVRQYYSPGIKIILCSDGRVFSDLVGMKESNVTAYQSGLSGLIGELQLSDIETFNMDDFYGELSFNQMRDELMKRYGSSLDFLKHKVRNGMAELATAEEQGAHRMYCGITRFLFEDSLHAGQTKSRSAIQKESRLKAYEVIRRSNAWSELIAERFPDAVRLSIHPQTCGSAKLGIRLVGNESWMTPWHGVAVETAKGFVLLKKSEAETLGAELIYSSGGQPSRYKLRGEL
;
A
#
# COMPACT_ATOMS: atom_id res chain seq x y z
N MET A 1 87.49 -26.32 -31.50
CA MET A 1 86.50 -25.32 -31.02
C MET A 1 85.55 -25.03 -32.17
N LYS A 2 84.32 -25.52 -32.11
CA LYS A 2 83.25 -25.35 -33.12
C LYS A 2 82.11 -24.51 -32.50
N PRO A 3 81.30 -23.79 -33.32
CA PRO A 3 80.56 -22.61 -32.89
C PRO A 3 79.16 -22.92 -32.34
N ALA A 4 78.63 -21.98 -31.56
CA ALA A 4 77.32 -22.00 -30.91
C ALA A 4 76.18 -21.75 -31.91
N ALA A 5 75.09 -22.51 -31.76
CA ALA A 5 73.81 -22.28 -32.43
C ALA A 5 72.82 -21.63 -31.46
N LEU A 6 72.15 -20.57 -31.92
CA LEU A 6 71.04 -19.91 -31.25
C LEU A 6 69.80 -20.82 -31.27
N GLU A 7 69.16 -21.01 -30.12
CA GLU A 7 67.76 -21.47 -30.03
C GLU A 7 66.86 -20.30 -29.58
N LEU A 8 65.86 -20.01 -30.41
CA LEU A 8 64.78 -19.06 -30.16
C LEU A 8 63.79 -19.66 -29.16
N ILE A 9 63.73 -19.09 -27.96
CA ILE A 9 62.70 -19.42 -26.97
C ILE A 9 61.39 -18.74 -27.39
N SER A 10 60.40 -19.57 -27.75
CA SER A 10 59.03 -19.18 -28.01
C SER A 10 58.38 -18.61 -26.74
N ILE A 11 58.00 -17.34 -26.78
CA ILE A 11 57.22 -16.68 -25.72
C ILE A 11 55.83 -17.32 -25.72
N GLN A 12 55.53 -18.14 -24.71
CA GLN A 12 54.17 -18.57 -24.44
C GLN A 12 53.32 -17.36 -24.06
N SER A 13 52.24 -17.18 -24.82
CA SER A 13 51.20 -16.18 -24.61
C SER A 13 50.68 -16.24 -23.18
N SER A 14 50.72 -15.10 -22.49
CA SER A 14 50.09 -14.91 -21.19
C SER A 14 48.60 -15.27 -21.28
N GLU A 15 48.18 -16.24 -20.49
CA GLU A 15 46.76 -16.48 -20.24
C GLU A 15 46.15 -15.20 -19.69
N SER A 16 45.28 -14.62 -20.51
CA SER A 16 44.39 -13.53 -20.14
C SER A 16 43.59 -13.93 -18.90
N LEU A 17 43.93 -13.32 -17.76
CA LEU A 17 43.07 -13.22 -16.58
C LEU A 17 41.76 -12.55 -17.02
N LYS A 18 40.81 -13.36 -17.49
CA LYS A 18 39.42 -12.95 -17.60
C LYS A 18 38.97 -12.66 -16.18
N LEU A 19 38.87 -11.37 -15.82
CA LEU A 19 38.10 -10.93 -14.67
C LEU A 19 36.73 -11.61 -14.77
N ARG A 20 36.50 -12.63 -13.96
CA ARG A 20 35.16 -13.19 -13.79
C ARG A 20 34.33 -12.03 -13.23
N SER A 21 33.30 -11.62 -13.96
CA SER A 21 32.25 -10.77 -13.39
C SER A 21 31.86 -11.37 -12.03
N PRO A 22 31.73 -10.56 -10.96
CA PRO A 22 31.39 -11.11 -9.65
C PRO A 22 30.11 -11.93 -9.79
N MET A 23 30.16 -13.22 -9.42
CA MET A 23 28.96 -14.05 -9.36
C MET A 23 27.98 -13.34 -8.41
N VAL A 24 26.85 -12.90 -8.94
CA VAL A 24 25.80 -12.28 -8.14
C VAL A 24 25.32 -13.32 -7.13
N ASP A 25 25.31 -12.94 -5.85
CA ASP A 25 24.83 -13.78 -4.75
C ASP A 25 23.41 -14.31 -5.07
N PRO A 26 23.16 -15.64 -5.03
CA PRO A 26 21.85 -16.21 -5.35
C PRO A 26 20.68 -15.59 -4.57
N ALA A 27 20.91 -15.21 -3.30
CA ALA A 27 19.90 -14.52 -2.51
C ALA A 27 19.56 -13.12 -3.06
N THR A 28 20.56 -12.44 -3.63
CA THR A 28 20.41 -11.15 -4.28
C THR A 28 19.63 -11.26 -5.59
N GLU A 29 19.82 -12.34 -6.36
CA GLU A 29 19.06 -12.61 -7.58
C GLU A 29 17.57 -12.86 -7.27
N VAL A 30 17.28 -13.73 -6.29
CA VAL A 30 15.90 -13.98 -5.82
C VAL A 30 15.25 -12.70 -5.29
N ALA A 31 15.97 -11.93 -4.47
CA ALA A 31 15.46 -10.68 -3.91
C ALA A 31 15.17 -9.63 -4.98
N THR A 32 16.03 -9.53 -6.00
CA THR A 32 15.87 -8.60 -7.12
C THR A 32 14.65 -8.98 -7.96
N ARG A 33 14.51 -10.27 -8.29
CA ARG A 33 13.33 -10.78 -8.99
C ARG A 33 12.05 -10.51 -8.21
N MET A 34 12.05 -10.77 -6.91
CA MET A 34 10.89 -10.55 -6.04
C MET A 34 10.49 -9.08 -6.02
N LEU A 35 11.45 -8.18 -5.79
CA LEU A 35 11.16 -6.76 -5.76
C LEU A 35 10.66 -6.24 -7.12
N ALA A 36 11.27 -6.67 -8.22
CA ALA A 36 10.84 -6.28 -9.56
C ALA A 36 9.37 -6.66 -9.81
N GLN A 37 8.98 -7.88 -9.42
CA GLN A 37 7.59 -8.34 -9.54
C GLN A 37 6.61 -7.51 -8.70
N VAL A 38 6.96 -7.12 -7.47
CA VAL A 38 6.12 -6.20 -6.67
C VAL A 38 6.05 -4.81 -7.33
N MET A 39 7.16 -4.35 -7.89
CA MET A 39 7.27 -3.07 -8.58
C MET A 39 6.43 -2.97 -9.86
N ASP A 40 6.12 -4.10 -10.53
CA ASP A 40 5.21 -4.12 -11.68
C ASP A 40 3.77 -3.70 -11.30
N TYR A 41 3.42 -3.82 -10.03
CA TYR A 41 2.12 -3.41 -9.49
C TYR A 41 2.12 -2.03 -8.84
N ARG A 42 3.20 -1.25 -8.99
CA ARG A 42 3.35 -0.03 -8.20
C ARG A 42 2.34 1.07 -8.53
N ARG A 43 2.04 1.90 -7.52
CA ARG A 43 1.34 3.19 -7.69
C ARG A 43 2.37 4.32 -7.73
N VAL A 44 2.42 5.05 -8.84
CA VAL A 44 3.30 6.22 -9.03
C VAL A 44 2.48 7.49 -9.30
N PRO A 45 2.93 8.66 -8.81
CA PRO A 45 2.34 9.95 -9.18
C PRO A 45 2.39 10.17 -10.70
N HIS A 46 1.41 10.90 -11.24
CA HIS A 46 1.32 11.20 -12.68
C HIS A 46 2.37 12.23 -13.18
N ALA A 47 3.13 12.86 -12.28
CA ALA A 47 4.13 13.87 -12.63
C ALA A 47 5.32 13.86 -11.65
N GLY A 48 6.54 13.85 -12.20
CA GLY A 48 7.80 14.08 -11.48
C GLY A 48 8.64 12.81 -11.24
N ASP A 49 9.79 12.74 -11.92
CA ASP A 49 10.87 11.74 -11.82
C ASP A 49 10.47 10.28 -12.03
N LEU A 50 10.32 9.94 -13.31
CA LEU A 50 10.08 8.58 -13.78
C LEU A 50 11.25 7.68 -13.42
N CYS A 51 11.06 6.88 -12.38
CA CYS A 51 11.76 5.63 -12.23
C CYS A 51 11.50 4.79 -13.50
N GLY A 52 12.55 4.52 -14.29
CA GLY A 52 12.44 4.08 -15.68
C GLY A 52 11.76 2.74 -15.93
N ASN A 53 11.69 1.87 -14.91
CA ASN A 53 11.08 0.53 -14.96
C ASN A 53 11.05 -0.08 -13.54
N SER A 54 10.71 -1.37 -13.41
CA SER A 54 10.73 -2.13 -12.15
C SER A 54 12.14 -2.37 -11.58
N GLU A 55 13.20 -1.99 -12.29
CA GLU A 55 14.61 -2.21 -11.91
C GLU A 55 15.31 -0.94 -11.35
N CYS A 56 14.53 0.08 -10.96
CA CYS A 56 15.11 1.32 -10.46
C CYS A 56 15.88 1.12 -9.14
N GLN A 57 17.20 1.34 -9.19
CA GLN A 57 18.10 1.18 -8.05
C GLN A 57 17.76 2.09 -6.87
N THR A 58 17.32 3.33 -7.13
CA THR A 58 16.93 4.27 -6.07
C THR A 58 15.72 3.74 -5.28
N CYS A 59 14.68 3.25 -5.98
CA CYS A 59 13.53 2.62 -5.34
C CYS A 59 13.93 1.32 -4.62
N ALA A 60 14.88 0.59 -5.18
CA ALA A 60 15.30 -0.69 -4.62
C ALA A 60 16.11 -0.59 -3.32
N SER A 61 16.84 0.52 -3.13
CA SER A 61 17.79 0.71 -2.03
C SER A 61 17.21 0.50 -0.62
N PHE A 62 15.97 0.93 -0.36
CA PHE A 62 15.32 0.76 0.94
C PHE A 62 14.75 -0.65 1.17
N HIS A 63 14.51 -1.40 0.09
CA HIS A 63 13.75 -2.65 0.13
C HIS A 63 14.64 -3.88 -0.03
N LEU A 64 15.59 -3.85 -0.97
CA LEU A 64 16.47 -5.00 -1.25
C LEU A 64 17.21 -5.51 -0.03
N PRO A 65 17.82 -4.68 0.85
CA PRO A 65 18.53 -5.21 2.02
C PRO A 65 17.64 -6.07 2.93
N LYS A 66 16.37 -5.67 3.11
CA LYS A 66 15.39 -6.41 3.90
C LYS A 66 15.01 -7.74 3.25
N ILE A 67 14.76 -7.72 1.95
CA ILE A 67 14.41 -8.91 1.16
C ILE A 67 15.58 -9.90 1.14
N ILE A 68 16.80 -9.41 0.85
CA ILE A 68 18.03 -10.23 0.84
C ILE A 68 18.26 -10.87 2.20
N SER A 69 18.09 -10.12 3.28
CA SER A 69 18.23 -10.64 4.66
C SER A 69 17.30 -11.84 4.89
N ALA A 70 16.00 -11.69 4.60
CA ALA A 70 15.02 -12.77 4.75
C ALA A 70 15.33 -13.98 3.84
N VAL A 71 15.71 -13.73 2.57
CA VAL A 71 16.07 -14.79 1.62
C VAL A 71 17.31 -15.58 2.09
N ARG A 72 18.33 -14.89 2.62
CA ARG A 72 19.53 -15.55 3.18
C ARG A 72 19.21 -16.41 4.41
N ARG A 73 18.18 -16.03 5.18
CA ARG A 73 17.68 -16.83 6.32
C ARG A 73 16.72 -17.93 5.90
N ASN A 74 16.39 -18.04 4.60
CA ASN A 74 15.37 -18.96 4.08
C ASN A 74 14.01 -18.80 4.78
N GLU A 75 13.65 -17.55 5.09
CA GLU A 75 12.40 -17.16 5.77
C GLU A 75 11.44 -16.47 4.79
N PRO A 76 10.11 -16.54 4.99
CA PRO A 76 9.17 -15.76 4.21
C PRO A 76 9.51 -14.25 4.28
N VAL A 77 9.53 -13.58 3.13
CA VAL A 77 9.76 -12.13 3.11
C VAL A 77 8.50 -11.43 3.58
N THR A 78 8.62 -10.64 4.66
CA THR A 78 7.46 -9.98 5.28
C THR A 78 7.22 -8.61 4.65
N PHE A 79 5.98 -8.35 4.25
CA PHE A 79 5.46 -7.08 3.79
C PHE A 79 4.40 -6.57 4.78
N VAL A 80 4.40 -5.26 5.06
CA VAL A 80 3.38 -4.61 5.88
C VAL A 80 2.63 -3.56 5.07
N LEU A 81 1.29 -3.61 5.10
CA LEU A 81 0.42 -2.76 4.28
C LEU A 81 -0.66 -2.09 5.15
N PRO A 82 -0.58 -0.77 5.44
CA PRO A 82 -1.68 -0.03 6.03
C PRO A 82 -2.77 0.15 5.00
N ALA A 83 -3.89 -0.49 5.27
CA ALA A 83 -5.01 -0.62 4.36
C ALA A 83 -6.18 -1.25 5.10
N PHE A 84 -7.35 -1.29 4.44
CA PHE A 84 -8.55 -1.95 4.94
C PHE A 84 -9.00 -1.40 6.32
N PRO A 85 -9.22 -0.07 6.47
CA PRO A 85 -9.68 0.53 7.72
C PRO A 85 -11.14 0.21 8.07
N GLY A 86 -11.97 -0.01 7.05
CA GLY A 86 -13.42 0.09 7.14
C GLY A 86 -13.98 0.77 5.89
N LYS A 87 -15.24 0.46 5.54
CA LYS A 87 -15.93 1.13 4.44
C LYS A 87 -16.17 2.62 4.74
N SER A 88 -16.10 3.45 3.70
CA SER A 88 -16.46 4.87 3.78
C SER A 88 -17.81 5.06 4.48
N PRO A 89 -17.96 6.06 5.36
CA PRO A 89 -19.24 6.37 5.98
C PRO A 89 -20.23 7.02 4.98
N ASN A 90 -19.78 7.40 3.78
CA ASN A 90 -20.64 7.94 2.75
C ASN A 90 -21.41 6.81 2.03
N PRO A 91 -22.74 6.69 2.21
CA PRO A 91 -23.53 5.62 1.60
C PRO A 91 -23.62 5.73 0.07
N GLU A 92 -23.26 6.87 -0.53
CA GLU A 92 -23.20 7.04 -1.99
C GLU A 92 -21.91 6.44 -2.59
N LYS A 93 -20.95 6.05 -1.76
CA LYS A 93 -19.68 5.47 -2.23
C LYS A 93 -19.67 3.94 -2.17
N VAL A 94 -20.34 3.34 -1.18
CA VAL A 94 -20.16 1.92 -0.82
C VAL A 94 -21.51 1.21 -0.65
N LEU A 95 -21.53 -0.13 -0.74
CA LEU A 95 -22.74 -0.94 -0.58
C LEU A 95 -23.23 -1.05 0.88
N GLY A 96 -22.31 -0.92 1.85
CA GLY A 96 -22.60 -1.07 3.27
C GLY A 96 -21.35 -0.92 4.11
N ALA A 97 -21.41 -1.39 5.36
CA ALA A 97 -20.30 -1.31 6.31
C ALA A 97 -19.32 -2.50 6.23
N LEU A 98 -19.74 -3.61 5.61
CA LEU A 98 -18.96 -4.84 5.52
C LEU A 98 -18.07 -4.85 4.27
N PRO A 99 -16.96 -5.63 4.27
CA PRO A 99 -16.22 -5.94 3.06
C PRO A 99 -17.14 -6.55 2.01
N ASP A 100 -16.94 -6.16 0.76
CA ASP A 100 -17.69 -6.67 -0.37
C ASP A 100 -16.71 -7.23 -1.43
N TYR A 101 -17.19 -7.40 -2.67
CA TYR A 101 -16.37 -7.99 -3.72
C TYR A 101 -15.13 -7.15 -4.06
N ALA A 102 -15.13 -5.84 -3.76
CA ALA A 102 -13.96 -5.00 -3.96
C ALA A 102 -12.79 -5.43 -3.05
N GLU A 103 -13.06 -5.71 -1.78
CA GLU A 103 -12.07 -6.27 -0.86
C GLU A 103 -11.65 -7.68 -1.27
N GLN A 104 -12.60 -8.50 -1.72
CA GLN A 104 -12.31 -9.85 -2.20
C GLN A 104 -11.30 -9.83 -3.35
N LEU A 105 -11.50 -8.97 -4.35
CA LEU A 105 -10.56 -8.78 -5.47
C LEU A 105 -9.17 -8.35 -4.99
N ALA A 106 -9.11 -7.44 -4.03
CA ALA A 106 -7.85 -6.96 -3.47
C ALA A 106 -7.10 -8.06 -2.71
N LEU A 107 -7.80 -8.85 -1.90
CA LEU A 107 -7.23 -9.99 -1.18
C LEU A 107 -6.74 -11.07 -2.13
N GLN A 108 -7.52 -11.41 -3.16
CA GLN A 108 -7.12 -12.36 -4.21
C GLN A 108 -5.89 -11.89 -4.97
N PHE A 109 -5.79 -10.59 -5.28
CA PHE A 109 -4.60 -10.01 -5.91
C PHE A 109 -3.35 -10.21 -5.02
N LEU A 110 -3.43 -9.86 -3.74
CA LEU A 110 -2.32 -10.02 -2.79
C LEU A 110 -1.96 -11.50 -2.58
N GLY A 111 -2.96 -12.39 -2.54
CA GLY A 111 -2.76 -13.83 -2.47
C GLY A 111 -2.03 -14.39 -3.69
N ASN A 112 -2.46 -13.97 -4.89
CA ASN A 112 -1.84 -14.38 -6.14
C ASN A 112 -0.37 -13.91 -6.23
N LEU A 113 -0.07 -12.72 -5.73
CA LEU A 113 1.32 -12.25 -5.63
C LEU A 113 2.16 -13.23 -4.78
N GLY A 114 1.64 -13.67 -3.63
CA GLY A 114 2.32 -14.66 -2.80
C GLY A 114 2.51 -16.01 -3.49
N GLN A 115 1.48 -16.51 -4.17
CA GLN A 115 1.56 -17.76 -4.95
C GLN A 115 2.59 -17.68 -6.07
N GLN A 116 2.67 -16.55 -6.79
CA GLN A 116 3.67 -16.35 -7.83
C GLN A 116 5.10 -16.35 -7.27
N VAL A 117 5.33 -15.72 -6.12
CA VAL A 117 6.66 -15.73 -5.48
C VAL A 117 7.05 -17.15 -5.06
N ARG A 118 6.11 -17.95 -4.54
CA ARG A 118 6.35 -19.34 -4.15
C ARG A 118 6.85 -20.24 -5.28
N GLN A 119 6.58 -19.88 -6.54
CA GLN A 119 7.07 -20.64 -7.70
C GLN A 119 8.60 -20.64 -7.85
N TYR A 120 9.29 -19.65 -7.27
CA TYR A 120 10.76 -19.54 -7.34
C TYR A 120 11.44 -19.31 -5.98
N TYR A 121 10.68 -19.06 -4.92
CA TYR A 121 11.18 -18.95 -3.57
C TYR A 121 10.24 -19.69 -2.61
N SER A 122 10.58 -20.92 -2.25
CA SER A 122 9.68 -21.84 -1.50
C SER A 122 9.11 -21.26 -0.20
N PRO A 123 9.87 -20.52 0.65
CA PRO A 123 9.29 -19.88 1.83
C PRO A 123 8.20 -18.86 1.50
N GLY A 124 8.24 -18.24 0.32
CA GLY A 124 7.25 -17.30 -0.16
C GLY A 124 7.35 -15.93 0.49
N ILE A 125 6.20 -15.26 0.57
CA ILE A 125 6.05 -13.97 1.25
C ILE A 125 4.97 -14.07 2.32
N LYS A 126 4.98 -13.12 3.26
CA LYS A 126 3.91 -12.90 4.22
C LYS A 126 3.46 -11.44 4.11
N ILE A 127 2.16 -11.19 4.02
CA ILE A 127 1.60 -9.85 3.94
C ILE A 127 0.77 -9.59 5.20
N ILE A 128 1.17 -8.60 5.99
CA ILE A 128 0.46 -8.17 7.19
C ILE A 128 -0.34 -6.90 6.84
N LEU A 129 -1.66 -7.03 6.83
CA LEU A 129 -2.60 -5.92 6.65
C LEU A 129 -2.72 -5.16 7.96
N CYS A 130 -2.05 -4.01 8.04
CA CYS A 130 -2.05 -3.17 9.23
C CYS A 130 -3.26 -2.22 9.24
N SER A 131 -4.45 -2.73 9.59
CA SER A 131 -5.69 -1.94 9.54
C SER A 131 -5.58 -0.66 10.37
N ASP A 132 -5.91 0.45 9.74
CA ASP A 132 -5.88 1.79 10.30
C ASP A 132 -7.27 2.34 10.64
N GLY A 133 -8.27 1.45 10.71
CA GLY A 133 -9.66 1.79 11.04
C GLY A 133 -9.81 2.49 12.39
N ARG A 134 -9.27 1.88 13.45
CA ARG A 134 -9.28 2.44 14.81
C ARG A 134 -8.47 3.73 14.93
N VAL A 135 -7.47 3.90 14.08
CA VAL A 135 -6.61 5.08 14.07
C VAL A 135 -7.41 6.32 13.64
N PHE A 136 -8.39 6.15 12.74
CA PHE A 136 -9.08 7.26 12.07
C PHE A 136 -10.58 7.36 12.30
N SER A 137 -11.23 6.35 12.88
CA SER A 137 -12.70 6.21 12.90
C SER A 137 -13.44 7.47 13.35
N ASP A 138 -13.01 8.10 14.44
CA ASP A 138 -13.53 9.36 14.99
C ASP A 138 -13.32 10.57 14.06
N LEU A 139 -12.19 10.65 13.35
CA LEU A 139 -11.88 11.76 12.44
C LEU A 139 -12.70 11.69 11.17
N VAL A 140 -12.87 10.48 10.62
CA VAL A 140 -13.50 10.27 9.32
C VAL A 140 -15.00 9.97 9.45
N GLY A 141 -15.52 9.78 10.66
CA GLY A 141 -16.95 9.57 10.91
C GLY A 141 -17.40 8.11 10.78
N MET A 142 -16.48 7.15 10.87
CA MET A 142 -16.84 5.73 10.95
C MET A 142 -17.31 5.38 12.36
N LYS A 143 -18.41 4.62 12.45
CA LYS A 143 -18.82 4.03 13.73
C LYS A 143 -17.83 2.95 14.14
N GLU A 144 -17.43 2.93 15.40
CA GLU A 144 -16.51 1.93 15.93
C GLU A 144 -17.05 0.50 15.75
N SER A 145 -18.37 0.30 15.86
CA SER A 145 -19.01 -1.00 15.60
C SER A 145 -18.87 -1.44 14.14
N ASN A 146 -18.89 -0.50 13.19
CA ASN A 146 -18.69 -0.80 11.78
C ASN A 146 -17.24 -1.20 11.49
N VAL A 147 -16.28 -0.57 12.17
CA VAL A 147 -14.86 -0.97 12.09
C VAL A 147 -14.68 -2.39 12.62
N THR A 148 -15.27 -2.72 13.78
CA THR A 148 -15.23 -4.10 14.32
C THR A 148 -15.83 -5.12 13.35
N ALA A 149 -17.01 -4.80 12.79
CA ALA A 149 -17.70 -5.68 11.85
C ALA A 149 -16.90 -5.85 10.56
N TYR A 150 -16.24 -4.78 10.09
CA TYR A 150 -15.39 -4.82 8.92
C TYR A 150 -14.13 -5.65 9.15
N GLN A 151 -13.44 -5.47 10.28
CA GLN A 151 -12.29 -6.30 10.66
C GLN A 151 -12.67 -7.79 10.70
N SER A 152 -13.80 -8.11 11.35
CA SER A 152 -14.30 -9.49 11.43
C SER A 152 -14.64 -10.06 10.06
N GLY A 153 -15.32 -9.28 9.21
CA GLY A 153 -15.65 -9.67 7.84
C GLY A 153 -14.41 -9.87 6.97
N LEU A 154 -13.37 -9.05 7.15
CA LEU A 154 -12.12 -9.16 6.40
C LEU A 154 -11.37 -10.44 6.77
N SER A 155 -11.29 -10.76 8.07
CA SER A 155 -10.74 -12.03 8.55
C SER A 155 -11.55 -13.22 8.04
N GLY A 156 -12.87 -13.11 7.98
CA GLY A 156 -13.76 -14.10 7.35
C GLY A 156 -13.41 -14.34 5.88
N LEU A 157 -13.29 -13.26 5.08
CA LEU A 157 -12.90 -13.35 3.66
C LEU A 157 -11.52 -13.98 3.47
N ILE A 158 -10.53 -13.63 4.31
CA ILE A 158 -9.19 -14.22 4.27
C ILE A 158 -9.27 -15.75 4.48
N GLY A 159 -10.07 -16.19 5.44
CA GLY A 159 -10.31 -17.61 5.73
C GLY A 159 -11.04 -18.33 4.59
N GLU A 160 -12.12 -17.75 4.07
CA GLU A 160 -12.90 -18.30 2.95
C GLU A 160 -12.06 -18.46 1.67
N LEU A 161 -11.18 -17.48 1.40
CA LEU A 161 -10.26 -17.51 0.27
C LEU A 161 -8.99 -18.35 0.53
N GLN A 162 -8.83 -18.92 1.72
CA GLN A 162 -7.68 -19.74 2.13
C GLN A 162 -6.33 -19.03 1.96
N LEU A 163 -6.28 -17.73 2.29
CA LEU A 163 -5.10 -16.88 2.11
C LEU A 163 -4.15 -16.98 3.31
N SER A 164 -3.49 -18.13 3.47
CA SER A 164 -2.59 -18.41 4.60
C SER A 164 -1.40 -17.44 4.75
N ASP A 165 -1.06 -16.74 3.67
CA ASP A 165 0.09 -15.81 3.62
C ASP A 165 -0.31 -14.38 4.00
N ILE A 166 -1.58 -14.15 4.31
CA ILE A 166 -2.13 -12.84 4.67
C ILE A 166 -2.63 -12.88 6.11
N GLU A 167 -2.12 -11.95 6.92
CA GLU A 167 -2.54 -11.75 8.30
C GLU A 167 -3.01 -10.31 8.50
N THR A 168 -3.77 -10.07 9.57
CA THR A 168 -4.18 -8.72 9.98
C THR A 168 -3.43 -8.29 11.23
N PHE A 169 -3.09 -7.01 11.32
CA PHE A 169 -2.58 -6.38 12.53
C PHE A 169 -3.37 -5.10 12.79
N ASN A 170 -4.13 -5.08 13.88
CA ASN A 170 -5.00 -3.99 14.26
C ASN A 170 -4.44 -3.28 15.50
N MET A 171 -4.91 -2.07 15.75
CA MET A 171 -4.60 -1.35 16.99
C MET A 171 -5.12 -2.11 18.23
N ASP A 172 -6.26 -2.80 18.07
CA ASP A 172 -6.88 -3.68 19.06
C ASP A 172 -5.91 -4.79 19.52
N ASP A 173 -5.15 -5.38 18.58
CA ASP A 173 -4.20 -6.47 18.84
C ASP A 173 -2.97 -6.02 19.65
N PHE A 174 -2.64 -4.73 19.61
CA PHE A 174 -1.47 -4.17 20.29
C PHE A 174 -1.78 -3.61 21.68
N TYR A 175 -2.87 -2.86 21.80
CA TYR A 175 -3.21 -2.19 23.06
C TYR A 175 -4.15 -3.00 23.96
N GLY A 176 -4.76 -4.07 23.44
CA GLY A 176 -5.60 -4.97 24.22
C GLY A 176 -6.87 -4.29 24.74
N GLU A 177 -7.02 -4.24 26.06
CA GLU A 177 -8.28 -3.86 26.74
C GLU A 177 -8.53 -2.35 26.84
N LEU A 178 -7.66 -1.50 26.29
CA LEU A 178 -7.89 -0.06 26.27
C LEU A 178 -9.16 0.30 25.48
N SER A 179 -9.86 1.36 25.88
CA SER A 179 -10.92 1.92 25.02
C SER A 179 -10.32 2.50 23.74
N PHE A 180 -11.11 2.57 22.65
CA PHE A 180 -10.62 3.08 21.36
C PHE A 180 -10.05 4.49 21.43
N ASN A 181 -10.59 5.36 22.31
CA ASN A 181 -10.02 6.68 22.56
C ASN A 181 -8.66 6.59 23.25
N GLN A 182 -8.53 5.77 24.30
CA GLN A 182 -7.25 5.58 25.01
C GLN A 182 -6.17 4.98 24.09
N MET A 183 -6.53 4.07 23.19
CA MET A 183 -5.60 3.54 22.19
C MET A 183 -5.04 4.65 21.28
N ARG A 184 -5.90 5.55 20.81
CA ARG A 184 -5.49 6.71 19.99
C ARG A 184 -4.63 7.68 20.79
N ASP A 185 -4.97 7.92 22.04
CA ASP A 185 -4.21 8.80 22.93
C ASP A 185 -2.80 8.24 23.19
N GLU A 186 -2.67 6.94 23.50
CA GLU A 186 -1.37 6.31 23.72
C GLU A 186 -0.54 6.21 22.43
N LEU A 187 -1.18 5.97 21.27
CA LEU A 187 -0.52 6.04 19.96
C LEU A 187 0.08 7.43 19.74
N MET A 188 -0.70 8.48 19.95
CA MET A 188 -0.27 9.85 19.71
C MET A 188 0.73 10.35 20.76
N LYS A 189 0.62 9.91 22.00
CA LYS A 189 1.57 10.22 23.07
C LYS A 189 2.96 9.65 22.77
N ARG A 190 3.04 8.43 22.22
CA ARG A 190 4.31 7.76 21.96
C ARG A 190 4.92 8.12 20.60
N TYR A 191 4.10 8.23 19.56
CA TYR A 191 4.57 8.35 18.17
C TYR A 191 4.10 9.61 17.44
N GLY A 192 3.24 10.42 18.07
CA GLY A 192 2.66 11.61 17.45
C GLY A 192 3.63 12.79 17.38
N SER A 193 3.76 13.41 16.21
CA SER A 193 4.43 14.70 16.08
C SER A 193 3.52 15.85 16.52
N SER A 194 4.08 17.03 16.84
CA SER A 194 3.26 18.21 17.12
C SER A 194 2.50 18.70 15.87
N LEU A 195 1.35 19.33 16.09
CA LEU A 195 0.54 19.89 15.00
C LEU A 195 1.26 21.03 14.26
N ASP A 196 1.97 21.89 15.01
CA ASP A 196 2.68 23.03 14.42
C ASP A 196 3.84 22.59 13.54
N PHE A 197 4.55 21.53 13.92
CA PHE A 197 5.59 20.93 13.09
C PHE A 197 5.02 20.42 11.76
N LEU A 198 3.88 19.71 11.79
CA LEU A 198 3.25 19.25 10.56
C LEU A 198 2.76 20.42 9.69
N LYS A 199 2.11 21.42 10.29
CA LYS A 199 1.67 22.63 9.56
C LYS A 199 2.83 23.34 8.89
N HIS A 200 3.98 23.43 9.57
CA HIS A 200 5.19 23.99 9.01
C HIS A 200 5.65 23.20 7.77
N LYS A 201 5.77 21.87 7.87
CA LYS A 201 6.13 21.00 6.74
C LYS A 201 5.17 21.14 5.56
N VAL A 202 3.87 21.09 5.81
CA VAL A 202 2.84 21.22 4.78
C VAL A 202 2.93 22.57 4.07
N ARG A 203 3.12 23.66 4.82
CA ARG A 203 3.24 25.02 4.25
C ARG A 203 4.50 25.16 3.39
N ASN A 204 5.61 24.60 3.83
CA ASN A 204 6.88 24.67 3.10
C ASN A 204 6.89 23.79 1.85
N GLY A 205 6.06 22.74 1.78
CA GLY A 205 6.05 21.79 0.67
C GLY A 205 5.68 22.36 -0.72
N MET A 206 5.25 23.63 -0.79
CA MET A 206 5.04 24.36 -2.05
C MET A 206 6.25 25.18 -2.50
N ALA A 207 7.26 25.36 -1.65
CA ALA A 207 8.43 26.17 -1.97
C ALA A 207 9.33 25.47 -2.99
N GLU A 208 10.02 26.26 -3.83
CA GLU A 208 10.94 25.71 -4.85
C GLU A 208 12.07 24.88 -4.23
N LEU A 209 12.54 25.27 -3.05
CA LEU A 209 13.60 24.58 -2.30
C LEU A 209 13.05 23.58 -1.25
N ALA A 210 11.77 23.21 -1.35
CA ALA A 210 11.16 22.26 -0.43
C ALA A 210 11.84 20.89 -0.51
N THR A 211 12.09 20.28 0.64
CA THR A 211 12.60 18.91 0.71
C THR A 211 11.55 17.92 0.18
N ALA A 212 11.99 16.73 -0.25
CA ALA A 212 11.08 15.67 -0.71
C ALA A 212 10.03 15.30 0.35
N GLU A 213 10.39 15.38 1.63
CA GLU A 213 9.48 15.13 2.75
C GLU A 213 8.40 16.22 2.87
N GLU A 214 8.79 17.50 2.78
CA GLU A 214 7.84 18.63 2.83
C GLU A 214 6.87 18.61 1.64
N GLN A 215 7.40 18.37 0.43
CA GLN A 215 6.57 18.20 -0.77
C GLN A 215 5.60 17.02 -0.60
N GLY A 216 6.08 15.90 -0.03
CA GLY A 216 5.25 14.75 0.30
C GLY A 216 4.13 15.09 1.30
N ALA A 217 4.45 15.83 2.36
CA ALA A 217 3.49 16.28 3.36
C ALA A 217 2.42 17.18 2.75
N HIS A 218 2.80 18.13 1.89
CA HIS A 218 1.85 18.99 1.17
C HIS A 218 0.92 18.18 0.25
N ARG A 219 1.48 17.26 -0.56
CA ARG A 219 0.67 16.37 -1.43
C ARG A 219 -0.33 15.54 -0.62
N MET A 220 0.12 14.97 0.50
CA MET A 220 -0.75 14.19 1.40
C MET A 220 -1.86 15.06 1.99
N TYR A 221 -1.55 16.28 2.42
CA TYR A 221 -2.54 17.24 2.92
C TYR A 221 -3.61 17.58 1.87
N CYS A 222 -3.22 17.84 0.63
CA CYS A 222 -4.17 18.08 -0.46
C CYS A 222 -5.06 16.85 -0.71
N GLY A 223 -4.45 15.66 -0.82
CA GLY A 223 -5.16 14.41 -1.07
C GLY A 223 -6.16 14.06 0.02
N ILE A 224 -5.73 14.10 1.29
CA ILE A 224 -6.59 13.82 2.45
C ILE A 224 -7.68 14.88 2.60
N THR A 225 -7.38 16.16 2.37
CA THR A 225 -8.41 17.22 2.40
C THR A 225 -9.50 16.95 1.37
N ARG A 226 -9.12 16.60 0.14
CA ARG A 226 -10.08 16.24 -0.92
C ARG A 226 -10.89 15.02 -0.53
N PHE A 227 -10.23 13.99 -0.01
CA PHE A 227 -10.88 12.75 0.42
C PHE A 227 -11.94 13.00 1.50
N LEU A 228 -11.58 13.68 2.59
CA LEU A 228 -12.49 14.02 3.69
C LEU A 228 -13.67 14.88 3.23
N PHE A 229 -13.39 15.79 2.28
CA PHE A 229 -14.40 16.64 1.68
C PHE A 229 -15.42 15.82 0.89
N GLU A 230 -14.98 14.90 0.04
CA GLU A 230 -15.87 14.01 -0.73
C GLU A 230 -16.67 13.06 0.18
N ASP A 231 -16.06 12.52 1.24
CA ASP A 231 -16.77 11.64 2.19
C ASP A 231 -17.85 12.38 2.99
N SER A 232 -17.67 13.69 3.19
CA SER A 232 -18.64 14.54 3.87
C SER A 232 -19.76 15.04 2.96
N LEU A 233 -19.66 14.84 1.64
CA LEU A 233 -20.71 15.21 0.67
C LEU A 233 -21.62 14.01 0.42
N HIS A 234 -22.72 13.92 1.18
CA HIS A 234 -23.74 12.90 1.00
C HIS A 234 -25.14 13.45 1.24
N ALA A 235 -26.15 12.76 0.71
CA ALA A 235 -27.55 13.05 0.99
C ALA A 235 -27.85 13.10 2.50
N GLY A 236 -28.58 14.13 2.93
CA GLY A 236 -28.96 14.35 4.33
C GLY A 236 -27.95 15.13 5.18
N GLN A 237 -26.77 15.46 4.66
CA GLN A 237 -25.85 16.34 5.37
C GLN A 237 -26.31 17.82 5.27
N THR A 238 -26.21 18.60 6.35
CA THR A 238 -26.81 19.96 6.48
C THR A 238 -25.82 21.13 6.44
N LYS A 239 -24.51 20.88 6.54
CA LYS A 239 -23.45 21.91 6.54
C LYS A 239 -23.33 22.57 5.17
N SER A 240 -22.87 23.82 5.11
CA SER A 240 -22.52 24.41 3.82
C SER A 240 -21.26 23.75 3.23
N ARG A 241 -21.12 23.80 1.90
CA ARG A 241 -19.93 23.30 1.20
C ARG A 241 -18.64 23.94 1.73
N SER A 242 -18.69 25.23 2.06
CA SER A 242 -17.55 25.97 2.64
C SER A 242 -17.23 25.52 4.07
N ALA A 243 -18.24 25.21 4.89
CA ALA A 243 -18.05 24.65 6.23
C ALA A 243 -17.39 23.26 6.19
N ILE A 244 -17.85 22.38 5.30
CA ILE A 244 -17.23 21.06 5.07
C ILE A 244 -15.77 21.24 4.63
N GLN A 245 -15.51 22.14 3.68
CA GLN A 245 -14.15 22.38 3.20
C GLN A 245 -13.22 22.86 4.31
N LYS A 246 -13.71 23.73 5.21
CA LYS A 246 -12.95 24.22 6.37
C LYS A 246 -12.68 23.09 7.36
N GLU A 247 -13.69 22.29 7.69
CA GLU A 247 -13.54 21.15 8.60
C GLU A 247 -12.59 20.08 8.04
N SER A 248 -12.71 19.76 6.75
CA SER A 248 -11.85 18.79 6.06
C SER A 248 -10.39 19.20 6.11
N ARG A 249 -10.08 20.49 5.93
CA ARG A 249 -8.71 21.03 6.06
C ARG A 249 -8.17 20.87 7.48
N LEU A 250 -8.98 21.12 8.50
CA LEU A 250 -8.56 20.98 9.90
C LEU A 250 -8.31 19.49 10.24
N LYS A 251 -9.25 18.62 9.88
CA LYS A 251 -9.15 17.17 10.11
C LYS A 251 -8.00 16.54 9.34
N ALA A 252 -7.67 17.02 8.15
CA ALA A 252 -6.58 16.47 7.33
C ALA A 252 -5.24 16.48 8.07
N TYR A 253 -4.95 17.51 8.85
CA TYR A 253 -3.73 17.53 9.68
C TYR A 253 -3.71 16.37 10.68
N GLU A 254 -4.82 16.14 11.38
CA GLU A 254 -4.88 15.10 12.40
C GLU A 254 -4.82 13.70 11.80
N VAL A 255 -5.47 13.48 10.64
CA VAL A 255 -5.36 12.23 9.88
C VAL A 255 -3.90 11.95 9.51
N ILE A 256 -3.16 12.96 9.04
CA ILE A 256 -1.74 12.78 8.68
C ILE A 256 -0.89 12.51 9.92
N ARG A 257 -1.10 13.24 11.01
CA ARG A 257 -0.38 13.01 12.28
C ARG A 257 -0.56 11.57 12.77
N ARG A 258 -1.79 11.08 12.78
CA ARG A 258 -2.10 9.71 13.19
C ARG A 258 -1.59 8.66 12.20
N SER A 259 -1.62 8.94 10.90
CA SER A 259 -1.04 8.06 9.88
C SER A 259 0.48 7.91 10.03
N ASN A 260 1.17 9.01 10.37
CA ASN A 260 2.59 8.98 10.68
C ASN A 260 2.85 8.21 11.98
N ALA A 261 2.11 8.48 13.05
CA ALA A 261 2.21 7.77 14.32
C ALA A 261 1.99 6.24 14.16
N TRP A 262 0.98 5.85 13.37
CA TRP A 262 0.73 4.46 13.01
C TRP A 262 1.87 3.84 12.20
N SER A 263 2.49 4.63 11.31
CA SER A 263 3.65 4.17 10.55
C SER A 263 4.87 3.91 11.44
N GLU A 264 5.12 4.75 12.44
CA GLU A 264 6.21 4.55 13.40
C GLU A 264 5.97 3.31 14.28
N LEU A 265 4.74 3.11 14.77
CA LEU A 265 4.39 1.89 15.51
C LEU A 265 4.62 0.64 14.66
N ILE A 266 4.18 0.65 13.40
CA ILE A 266 4.40 -0.50 12.50
C ILE A 266 5.89 -0.73 12.25
N ALA A 267 6.68 0.34 12.07
CA ALA A 267 8.13 0.22 11.88
C ALA A 267 8.82 -0.36 13.12
N GLU A 268 8.38 0.00 14.33
CA GLU A 268 8.88 -0.59 15.57
C GLU A 268 8.51 -2.08 15.68
N ARG A 269 7.26 -2.43 15.32
CA ARG A 269 6.75 -3.81 15.43
C ARG A 269 7.31 -4.76 14.36
N PHE A 270 7.58 -4.24 13.17
CA PHE A 270 8.02 -5.03 12.02
C PHE A 270 9.23 -4.37 11.34
N PRO A 271 10.39 -4.28 12.03
CA PRO A 271 11.55 -3.53 11.56
C PRO A 271 12.12 -4.08 10.24
N ASP A 272 12.09 -5.40 10.08
CA ASP A 272 12.59 -6.12 8.90
C ASP A 272 11.58 -6.15 7.73
N ALA A 273 10.35 -5.66 7.91
CA ALA A 273 9.33 -5.76 6.87
C ALA A 273 9.51 -4.71 5.76
N VAL A 274 9.17 -5.11 4.54
CA VAL A 274 9.04 -4.20 3.40
C VAL A 274 7.74 -3.43 3.52
N ARG A 275 7.83 -2.09 3.47
CA ARG A 275 6.69 -1.20 3.72
C ARG A 275 5.90 -0.95 2.46
N LEU A 276 4.75 -1.59 2.31
CA LEU A 276 3.79 -1.28 1.23
C LEU A 276 2.92 -0.08 1.60
N SER A 277 2.26 0.51 0.59
CA SER A 277 1.32 1.62 0.74
C SER A 277 0.23 1.56 -0.32
N ILE A 278 -0.98 1.99 0.01
CA ILE A 278 -2.05 2.20 -0.97
C ILE A 278 -1.97 3.56 -1.67
N HIS A 279 -1.08 4.45 -1.21
CA HIS A 279 -0.87 5.75 -1.84
C HIS A 279 0.28 5.69 -2.85
N PRO A 280 0.22 6.48 -3.94
CA PRO A 280 1.34 6.65 -4.83
C PRO A 280 2.59 7.13 -4.09
N GLN A 281 3.74 6.58 -4.44
CA GLN A 281 5.03 6.91 -3.82
C GLN A 281 6.00 7.45 -4.87
N THR A 282 6.80 8.44 -4.48
CA THR A 282 7.86 9.00 -5.34
C THR A 282 9.05 8.03 -5.42
N CYS A 283 9.86 8.20 -6.47
CA CYS A 283 11.10 7.44 -6.64
C CYS A 283 11.97 7.51 -5.36
N GLY A 284 12.49 6.37 -4.91
CA GLY A 284 13.32 6.30 -3.70
C GLY A 284 12.57 6.44 -2.38
N SER A 285 11.23 6.38 -2.36
CA SER A 285 10.49 6.35 -1.10
C SER A 285 10.80 5.08 -0.32
N ALA A 286 10.86 5.19 1.01
CA ALA A 286 10.91 4.03 1.90
C ALA A 286 9.59 3.24 1.94
N LYS A 287 8.54 3.76 1.29
CA LYS A 287 7.23 3.11 1.12
C LYS A 287 7.06 2.72 -0.35
N LEU A 288 6.49 1.54 -0.57
CA LEU A 288 6.22 1.00 -1.90
C LEU A 288 4.71 1.06 -2.19
N GLY A 289 4.30 2.02 -3.02
CA GLY A 289 2.90 2.11 -3.44
C GLY A 289 2.52 0.86 -4.23
N ILE A 290 1.43 0.16 -3.90
CA ILE A 290 0.95 -1.05 -4.57
C ILE A 290 -0.51 -0.89 -5.00
N ARG A 291 -0.86 -1.36 -6.20
CA ARG A 291 -2.24 -1.47 -6.67
C ARG A 291 -2.95 -2.63 -5.97
N LEU A 292 -4.26 -2.52 -5.83
CA LEU A 292 -5.09 -3.57 -5.21
C LEU A 292 -6.12 -4.16 -6.17
N VAL A 293 -6.67 -3.36 -7.10
CA VAL A 293 -7.72 -3.81 -8.02
C VAL A 293 -7.44 -3.24 -9.41
N GLY A 294 -7.36 -4.11 -10.41
CA GLY A 294 -7.19 -3.72 -11.82
C GLY A 294 -6.07 -2.72 -12.07
N ASN A 295 -6.30 -1.78 -12.99
CA ASN A 295 -5.41 -0.65 -13.25
C ASN A 295 -5.75 0.59 -12.41
N GLU A 296 -6.49 0.43 -11.31
CA GLU A 296 -6.96 1.55 -10.50
C GLU A 296 -5.80 2.25 -9.80
N SER A 297 -5.64 3.54 -10.10
CA SER A 297 -4.51 4.34 -9.65
C SER A 297 -4.78 5.10 -8.36
N TRP A 298 -6.05 5.38 -8.04
CA TRP A 298 -6.40 6.29 -6.95
C TRP A 298 -7.43 5.75 -5.97
N MET A 299 -8.48 5.06 -6.46
CA MET A 299 -9.51 4.51 -5.58
C MET A 299 -8.99 3.27 -4.83
N THR A 300 -9.47 3.07 -3.60
CA THR A 300 -9.25 1.85 -2.81
C THR A 300 -10.58 1.12 -2.61
N PRO A 301 -10.55 -0.21 -2.38
CA PRO A 301 -11.75 -1.04 -2.25
C PRO A 301 -12.81 -0.51 -1.27
N TRP A 302 -12.37 0.14 -0.20
CA TRP A 302 -13.26 0.65 0.85
C TRP A 302 -13.86 2.03 0.57
N HIS A 303 -13.55 2.62 -0.59
CA HIS A 303 -14.09 3.92 -1.03
C HIS A 303 -14.98 3.81 -2.28
N GLY A 304 -15.34 2.60 -2.68
CA GLY A 304 -16.09 2.33 -3.89
C GLY A 304 -16.74 0.95 -3.87
N VAL A 305 -17.20 0.56 -5.05
CA VAL A 305 -17.77 -0.74 -5.35
C VAL A 305 -17.05 -1.35 -6.54
N ALA A 306 -16.91 -2.67 -6.55
CA ALA A 306 -16.43 -3.38 -7.74
C ALA A 306 -17.51 -3.34 -8.82
N VAL A 307 -17.11 -3.01 -10.05
CA VAL A 307 -17.97 -3.02 -11.23
C VAL A 307 -17.37 -3.97 -12.26
N GLU A 308 -18.11 -5.02 -12.60
CA GLU A 308 -17.78 -5.97 -13.66
C GLU A 308 -18.02 -5.32 -15.02
N THR A 309 -16.98 -5.26 -15.86
CA THR A 309 -17.01 -4.74 -17.22
C THR A 309 -16.51 -5.79 -18.21
N ALA A 310 -16.67 -5.56 -19.51
CA ALA A 310 -16.09 -6.43 -20.54
C ALA A 310 -14.55 -6.56 -20.47
N LYS A 311 -13.86 -5.56 -19.89
CA LYS A 311 -12.39 -5.53 -19.75
C LYS A 311 -11.90 -6.03 -18.38
N GLY A 312 -12.81 -6.53 -17.54
CA GLY A 312 -12.53 -6.93 -16.16
C GLY A 312 -13.14 -5.98 -15.13
N PHE A 313 -12.61 -5.97 -13.92
CA PHE A 313 -13.16 -5.19 -12.81
C PHE A 313 -12.52 -3.81 -12.68
N VAL A 314 -13.37 -2.81 -12.43
CA VAL A 314 -12.97 -1.44 -12.04
C VAL A 314 -13.60 -1.07 -10.71
N LEU A 315 -13.09 -0.01 -10.07
CA LEU A 315 -13.70 0.57 -8.87
C LEU A 315 -14.38 1.89 -9.24
N LEU A 316 -15.66 2.02 -8.90
CA LEU A 316 -16.43 3.26 -9.02
C LEU A 316 -17.06 3.61 -7.67
N LYS A 317 -17.53 4.86 -7.50
CA LYS A 317 -18.47 5.15 -6.41
C LYS A 317 -19.79 4.44 -6.69
N LYS A 318 -20.50 4.02 -5.64
CA LYS A 318 -21.83 3.38 -5.78
C LYS A 318 -22.78 4.24 -6.64
N SER A 319 -22.87 5.54 -6.37
CA SER A 319 -23.74 6.47 -7.12
C SER A 319 -23.35 6.62 -8.59
N GLU A 320 -22.05 6.53 -8.92
CA GLU A 320 -21.56 6.52 -10.30
C GLU A 320 -21.97 5.23 -11.01
N ALA A 321 -21.82 4.07 -10.36
CA ALA A 321 -22.26 2.79 -10.90
C ALA A 321 -23.78 2.76 -11.15
N GLU A 322 -24.57 3.29 -10.21
CA GLU A 322 -26.02 3.44 -10.35
C GLU A 322 -26.41 4.37 -11.50
N THR A 323 -25.70 5.50 -11.66
CA THR A 323 -25.91 6.46 -12.75
C THR A 323 -25.62 5.85 -14.13
N LEU A 324 -24.63 4.96 -14.21
CA LEU A 324 -24.31 4.21 -15.43
C LEU A 324 -25.32 3.08 -15.72
N GLY A 325 -26.33 2.88 -14.87
CA GLY A 325 -27.31 1.80 -15.03
C GLY A 325 -26.72 0.41 -14.79
N ALA A 326 -25.66 0.31 -13.98
CA ALA A 326 -25.09 -0.98 -13.63
C ALA A 326 -26.06 -1.77 -12.72
N GLU A 327 -26.11 -3.09 -12.93
CA GLU A 327 -26.98 -4.00 -12.21
C GLU A 327 -26.32 -4.49 -10.92
N LEU A 328 -27.01 -4.37 -9.78
CA LEU A 328 -26.50 -4.87 -8.50
C LEU A 328 -26.57 -6.41 -8.46
N ILE A 329 -25.43 -7.03 -8.19
CA ILE A 329 -25.28 -8.48 -8.02
C ILE A 329 -25.11 -8.80 -6.54
N TYR A 330 -25.82 -9.84 -6.10
CA TYR A 330 -25.79 -10.35 -4.73
C TYR A 330 -24.86 -11.57 -4.62
N SER A 331 -24.25 -11.75 -3.46
CA SER A 331 -23.50 -12.96 -3.12
C SER A 331 -24.44 -14.16 -2.94
N SER A 332 -23.88 -15.36 -2.88
CA SER A 332 -24.63 -16.58 -2.55
C SER A 332 -25.37 -16.48 -1.21
N GLY A 333 -24.84 -15.71 -0.25
CA GLY A 333 -25.48 -15.41 1.04
C GLY A 333 -26.51 -14.29 1.00
N GLY A 334 -26.89 -13.78 -0.17
CA GLY A 334 -27.92 -12.75 -0.34
C GLY A 334 -27.48 -11.34 0.04
N GLN A 335 -26.19 -11.09 0.24
CA GLN A 335 -25.66 -9.75 0.54
C GLN A 335 -25.28 -9.01 -0.75
N PRO A 336 -25.46 -7.68 -0.84
CA PRO A 336 -24.94 -6.88 -1.94
C PRO A 336 -23.43 -7.13 -2.13
N SER A 337 -23.00 -7.49 -3.34
CA SER A 337 -21.62 -7.93 -3.59
C SER A 337 -20.87 -6.98 -4.52
N ARG A 338 -21.43 -6.70 -5.70
CA ARG A 338 -20.79 -5.89 -6.74
C ARG A 338 -21.83 -5.38 -7.75
N TYR A 339 -21.41 -4.53 -8.66
CA TYR A 339 -22.20 -4.16 -9.82
C TYR A 339 -21.71 -4.85 -11.09
N LYS A 340 -22.59 -4.97 -12.08
CA LYS A 340 -22.28 -5.43 -13.44
C LYS A 340 -22.79 -4.43 -14.48
N LEU A 341 -21.90 -3.96 -15.35
CA LEU A 341 -22.24 -3.08 -16.45
C LEU A 341 -22.37 -3.91 -17.75
N ARG A 342 -23.53 -3.84 -18.42
CA ARG A 342 -23.80 -4.59 -19.66
C ARG A 342 -23.29 -3.89 -20.93
N GLY A 343 -22.67 -2.71 -20.82
CA GLY A 343 -22.10 -1.92 -21.91
C GLY A 343 -20.61 -1.60 -21.73
N GLU A 344 -20.02 -0.86 -22.67
CA GLU A 344 -18.64 -0.37 -22.56
C GLU A 344 -18.53 0.83 -21.60
N LEU A 345 -17.39 0.91 -20.90
CA LEU A 345 -16.99 1.99 -20.01
C LEU A 345 -15.94 2.88 -20.67
#